data_AF-A0A3S4MB36-F1
#
_entry.id   AF-A0A3S4MB36-F1
#
_cell.length_a   1.000
_cell.length_b   1.000
_cell.length_c   1.000
_cell.angle_alpha   90.00
_cell.angle_beta   90.00
_cell.angle_gamma   90.00
#
_symmetry.space_group_name_H-M   'P 1'
#
loop_
_entity.id
_entity.type
_entity.pdbx_description
1 polymer ?
#
loop_
_entity_poly.entity_id
_entity_poly.type
_entity_poly.pdbx_seq_one_letter_code
_entity_poly.pdbx_strand_id
1 'polypeptide(L)'
;MNSYQKMMKVLTKAAKSLLPPKKQKPADWVENNLVFPDGELQGQKVNLFEFQKKPINDIVNPRVRKIVLMSSAQLLKTTVLQNSMYYFLANDPSNQIFAGQRQELQVNSGRVNGNQLLKRVQY
;
A
#
# COMPACT_ATOMS: atom_id res chain seq x y z
N MET A 1 -14.76 -32.23 -30.21
CA MET A 1 -13.65 -31.25 -30.11
C MET A 1 -12.33 -31.96 -30.43
N ASN A 2 -11.71 -31.62 -31.54
CA ASN A 2 -10.57 -32.33 -32.14
C ASN A 2 -9.29 -32.23 -31.26
N SER A 3 -8.43 -33.25 -31.25
CA SER A 3 -7.22 -33.33 -30.40
C SER A 3 -6.27 -32.15 -30.62
N TYR A 4 -6.16 -31.69 -31.87
CA TYR A 4 -5.38 -30.50 -32.25
C TYR A 4 -5.86 -29.23 -31.53
N GLN A 5 -7.19 -29.06 -31.37
CA GLN A 5 -7.75 -27.88 -30.70
C GLN A 5 -7.54 -27.91 -29.18
N LYS A 6 -7.48 -29.10 -28.57
CA LYS A 6 -7.12 -29.25 -27.15
C LYS A 6 -5.66 -28.83 -26.93
N MET A 7 -4.74 -29.31 -27.77
CA MET A 7 -3.32 -28.96 -27.71
C MET A 7 -3.11 -27.44 -27.87
N MET A 8 -3.73 -26.83 -28.88
CA MET A 8 -3.60 -25.39 -29.10
C MET A 8 -4.13 -24.54 -27.94
N LYS A 9 -5.22 -24.97 -27.27
CA LYS A 9 -5.72 -24.29 -26.05
C LYS A 9 -4.72 -24.34 -24.90
N VAL A 10 -4.07 -25.48 -24.69
CA VAL A 10 -3.07 -25.64 -23.63
C VAL A 10 -1.85 -24.77 -23.93
N LEU A 11 -1.38 -24.80 -25.18
CA LEU A 11 -0.21 -24.07 -25.62
C LEU A 11 -0.40 -22.55 -25.56
N THR A 12 -1.58 -22.04 -25.96
CA THR A 12 -1.91 -20.61 -25.82
C THR A 12 -2.04 -20.17 -24.36
N LYS A 13 -2.54 -21.03 -23.46
CA LYS A 13 -2.56 -20.74 -22.02
C LYS A 13 -1.16 -20.72 -21.41
N ALA A 14 -0.32 -21.69 -21.76
CA ALA A 14 1.07 -21.75 -21.32
C ALA A 14 1.87 -20.55 -21.85
N ALA A 15 1.71 -20.20 -23.13
CA ALA A 15 2.35 -19.03 -23.73
C ALA A 15 1.99 -17.74 -22.98
N LYS A 16 0.72 -17.53 -22.61
CA LYS A 16 0.31 -16.37 -21.80
C LYS A 16 0.98 -16.31 -20.42
N SER A 17 1.26 -17.46 -19.81
CA SER A 17 1.95 -17.53 -18.52
C SER A 17 3.46 -17.32 -18.63
N LEU A 18 4.04 -17.55 -19.81
CA LEU A 18 5.45 -17.30 -20.11
C LEU A 18 5.73 -15.86 -20.51
N LEU A 19 4.70 -15.10 -20.90
CA LEU A 19 4.86 -13.67 -21.18
C LEU A 19 5.31 -12.95 -19.90
N PRO A 20 6.31 -12.06 -20.00
CA PRO A 20 6.72 -11.26 -18.86
C PRO A 20 5.55 -10.41 -18.39
N PRO A 21 5.39 -10.20 -17.07
CA PRO A 21 4.34 -9.35 -16.53
C PRO A 21 4.46 -7.94 -17.13
N LYS A 22 3.30 -7.33 -17.44
CA LYS A 22 3.27 -5.98 -18.01
C LYS A 22 3.96 -5.01 -17.06
N LYS A 23 4.94 -4.26 -17.57
CA LYS A 23 5.55 -3.14 -16.85
C LYS A 23 4.49 -2.07 -16.65
N GLN A 24 3.98 -1.96 -15.44
CA GLN A 24 3.00 -0.96 -15.02
C GLN A 24 3.60 -0.11 -13.91
N LYS A 25 3.14 1.14 -13.78
CA LYS A 25 3.61 1.98 -12.68
C LYS A 25 3.04 1.46 -11.35
N PRO A 26 3.75 1.62 -10.23
CA PRO A 26 3.26 1.15 -8.94
C PRO A 26 1.89 1.72 -8.55
N ALA A 27 1.61 2.99 -8.84
CA ALA A 27 0.30 3.58 -8.59
C ALA A 27 -0.81 2.91 -9.40
N ASP A 28 -0.57 2.64 -10.69
CA ASP A 28 -1.54 1.96 -11.56
C ASP A 28 -1.78 0.52 -11.12
N TRP A 29 -0.74 -0.17 -10.62
CA TRP A 29 -0.87 -1.51 -10.05
C TRP A 29 -1.76 -1.51 -8.81
N VAL A 30 -1.60 -0.52 -7.93
CA VAL A 30 -2.39 -0.37 -6.71
C VAL A 30 -3.87 -0.17 -7.04
N GLU A 31 -4.19 0.76 -7.94
CA GLU A 31 -5.58 1.06 -8.31
C GLU A 31 -6.27 -0.13 -9.00
N ASN A 32 -5.51 -0.99 -9.67
CA ASN A 32 -6.06 -2.16 -10.36
C ASN A 32 -6.24 -3.39 -9.47
N ASN A 33 -5.37 -3.59 -8.48
CA ASN A 33 -5.29 -4.84 -7.72
C ASN A 33 -5.76 -4.72 -6.26
N LEU A 34 -5.76 -3.51 -5.67
CA LEU A 34 -6.15 -3.33 -4.27
C LEU A 34 -7.61 -2.90 -4.15
N VAL A 35 -8.28 -3.53 -3.19
CA VAL A 35 -9.68 -3.30 -2.83
C VAL A 35 -9.73 -3.04 -1.32
N PHE A 36 -10.59 -2.12 -0.89
CA PHE A 36 -10.77 -1.86 0.53
C PHE A 36 -11.45 -3.06 1.20
N PRO A 37 -10.84 -3.65 2.26
CA PRO A 37 -11.37 -4.85 2.89
C PRO A 37 -12.56 -4.57 3.82
N ASP A 38 -12.67 -3.36 4.37
CA ASP A 38 -13.66 -3.00 5.40
C ASP A 38 -13.97 -1.48 5.36
N GLY A 39 -15.07 -1.07 5.98
CA GLY A 39 -15.57 0.31 6.06
C GLY A 39 -16.65 0.68 5.04
N GLU A 40 -17.05 1.95 4.99
CA GLU A 40 -18.09 2.45 4.07
C GLU A 40 -17.73 2.27 2.58
N LEU A 41 -16.43 2.18 2.29
CA LEU A 41 -15.89 1.99 0.94
C LEU A 41 -15.50 0.53 0.63
N GLN A 42 -15.96 -0.42 1.45
CA GLN A 42 -15.67 -1.84 1.27
C GLN A 42 -16.04 -2.32 -0.14
N GLY A 43 -15.15 -3.10 -0.77
CA GLY A 43 -15.36 -3.64 -2.11
C GLY A 43 -15.07 -2.65 -3.25
N GLN A 44 -14.82 -1.37 -2.95
CA GLN A 44 -14.36 -0.41 -3.95
C GLN A 44 -12.85 -0.56 -4.20
N LYS A 45 -12.46 -0.30 -5.44
CA LYS A 45 -11.05 -0.20 -5.80
C LYS A 45 -10.43 1.02 -5.15
N VAL A 46 -9.18 0.88 -4.74
CA VAL A 46 -8.40 2.02 -4.25
C VAL A 46 -8.26 3.05 -5.38
N ASN A 47 -8.64 4.29 -5.11
CA ASN A 47 -8.39 5.42 -6.01
C ASN A 47 -7.41 6.37 -5.32
N LEU A 48 -6.26 6.62 -5.95
CA LEU A 48 -5.21 7.43 -5.36
C LEU A 48 -5.33 8.88 -5.83
N PHE A 49 -5.15 9.82 -4.91
CA PHE A 49 -4.99 11.22 -5.29
C PHE A 49 -3.65 11.44 -5.98
N GLU A 50 -3.56 12.45 -6.85
CA GLU A 50 -2.35 12.73 -7.64
C GLU A 50 -1.09 12.94 -6.77
N PHE A 51 -1.25 13.59 -5.61
CA PHE A 51 -0.18 13.78 -4.64
C PHE A 51 0.28 12.47 -3.96
N GLN A 52 -0.56 11.43 -3.92
CA GLN A 52 -0.18 10.10 -3.43
C GLN A 52 0.50 9.27 -4.53
N LYS A 53 0.12 9.46 -5.80
CA LYS A 53 0.68 8.73 -6.94
C LYS A 53 2.18 8.99 -7.12
N LYS A 54 2.61 10.24 -6.96
CA LYS A 54 4.02 10.62 -7.14
C LYS A 54 4.99 9.83 -6.24
N PRO A 55 4.86 9.82 -4.90
CA PRO A 55 5.77 9.08 -4.04
C PRO A 55 5.70 7.56 -4.24
N ILE A 56 4.52 7.03 -4.56
CA ILE A 56 4.35 5.60 -4.88
C ILE A 56 5.11 5.23 -6.17
N ASN A 57 5.07 6.07 -7.20
CA ASN A 57 5.78 5.82 -8.45
C ASN A 57 7.30 6.02 -8.32
N ASP A 58 7.74 6.95 -7.48
CA ASP A 58 9.16 7.21 -7.25
C ASP A 58 9.85 6.08 -6.46
N ILE A 59 9.11 5.16 -5.82
CA ILE A 59 9.69 4.08 -5.01
C ILE A 59 10.45 3.01 -5.81
N VAL A 60 10.08 2.84 -7.09
CA VAL A 60 10.77 1.90 -8.01
C VAL A 60 11.88 2.58 -8.81
N ASN A 61 12.08 3.88 -8.62
CA ASN A 61 13.09 4.62 -9.37
C ASN A 61 14.49 4.25 -8.84
N PRO A 62 15.38 3.64 -9.64
CA PRO A 62 16.71 3.22 -9.19
C PRO A 62 17.60 4.40 -8.79
N ARG A 63 17.26 5.63 -9.19
CA ARG A 63 17.98 6.85 -8.80
C ARG A 63 17.56 7.39 -7.43
N VAL A 64 16.46 6.90 -6.86
CA VAL A 64 15.89 7.38 -5.59
C VAL A 64 16.18 6.37 -4.50
N ARG A 65 16.96 6.77 -3.49
CA ARG A 65 17.31 5.91 -2.33
C ARG A 65 16.48 6.20 -1.08
N LYS A 66 15.94 7.41 -0.95
CA LYS A 66 15.19 7.87 0.22
C LYS A 66 14.07 8.80 -0.22
N ILE A 67 12.86 8.54 0.26
CA ILE A 67 11.69 9.39 0.07
C ILE A 67 11.29 9.95 1.44
N VAL A 68 11.18 11.26 1.56
CA VAL A 68 10.77 11.95 2.79
C VAL A 68 9.42 12.61 2.53
N LEU A 69 8.42 12.26 3.34
CA LEU A 69 7.05 12.76 3.20
C LEU A 69 6.70 13.62 4.41
N MET A 70 6.43 14.91 4.16
CA MET A 70 5.82 15.81 5.13
C MET A 70 4.35 16.01 4.74
N SER A 71 3.46 15.41 5.52
CA SER A 71 2.01 15.52 5.30
C SER A 71 1.31 15.84 6.62
N SER A 72 0.11 16.40 6.50
CA SER A 72 -0.84 16.51 7.60
C SER A 72 -1.22 15.14 8.17
N ALA A 73 -1.81 15.15 9.36
CA ALA A 73 -2.27 13.94 10.03
C ALA A 73 -3.29 13.18 9.16
N GLN A 74 -3.21 11.83 9.19
CA GLN A 74 -4.20 10.90 8.64
C GLN A 74 -4.46 10.90 7.12
N LEU A 75 -3.84 11.78 6.32
CA LEU A 75 -4.16 11.89 4.89
C LEU A 75 -3.35 10.98 3.96
N LEU A 76 -2.10 10.64 4.33
CA LEU A 76 -1.13 10.21 3.32
C LEU A 76 -0.15 9.14 3.79
N LYS A 77 0.54 9.37 4.92
CA LYS A 77 1.75 8.61 5.30
C LYS A 77 1.53 7.10 5.31
N THR A 78 0.51 6.63 6.04
CA THR A 78 0.23 5.21 6.19
C THR A 78 -0.23 4.58 4.88
N THR A 79 -1.16 5.23 4.17
CA THR A 79 -1.73 4.72 2.91
C THR A 79 -0.68 4.59 1.82
N VAL A 80 0.17 5.59 1.63
CA VAL A 80 1.26 5.56 0.63
C VAL A 80 2.28 4.47 0.96
N LEU A 81 2.67 4.35 2.23
CA LEU A 81 3.64 3.34 2.66
C LEU A 81 3.10 1.92 2.47
N GLN A 82 1.87 1.66 2.93
CA GLN A 82 1.24 0.34 2.86
C GLN A 82 0.98 -0.11 1.41
N ASN A 83 0.47 0.79 0.56
CA ASN A 83 0.25 0.49 -0.86
C ASN A 83 1.56 0.16 -1.59
N SER A 84 2.65 0.85 -1.23
CA SER A 84 3.96 0.59 -1.82
C SER A 84 4.53 -0.76 -1.35
N MET A 85 4.34 -1.13 -0.08
CA MET A 85 4.71 -2.44 0.45
C MET A 85 3.99 -3.58 -0.29
N TYR A 86 2.68 -3.43 -0.54
CA TYR A 86 1.91 -4.40 -1.31
C TYR A 86 2.39 -4.56 -2.75
N TYR A 87 2.75 -3.44 -3.39
CA TYR A 87 3.34 -3.49 -4.72
C TYR A 87 4.63 -4.33 -4.74
N PHE A 88 5.53 -4.13 -3.77
CA PHE A 88 6.75 -4.93 -3.67
C PHE A 88 6.46 -6.39 -3.33
N LEU A 89 5.54 -6.65 -2.41
CA LEU A 89 5.18 -8.03 -2.04
C LEU A 89 4.72 -8.85 -3.26
N ALA A 90 3.99 -8.23 -4.19
CA ALA A 90 3.46 -8.91 -5.37
C ALA A 90 4.44 -9.01 -6.54
N ASN A 91 5.28 -7.98 -6.75
CA ASN A 91 6.14 -7.90 -7.94
C ASN A 91 7.60 -8.30 -7.69
N ASP A 92 8.13 -8.03 -6.50
CA ASP A 92 9.52 -8.34 -6.12
C ASP A 92 9.63 -8.46 -4.59
N PRO A 93 9.33 -9.65 -4.03
CA PRO A 93 9.27 -9.86 -2.59
C PRO A 93 10.67 -9.72 -1.98
N SER A 94 10.90 -8.58 -1.35
CA SER A 94 12.11 -8.23 -0.63
C SER A 94 11.84 -8.12 0.87
N ASN A 95 12.92 -8.08 1.67
CA ASN A 95 12.81 -7.89 3.11
C ASN A 95 12.30 -6.47 3.41
N GLN A 96 11.16 -6.39 4.10
CA GLN A 96 10.51 -5.13 4.46
C GLN A 96 10.34 -5.05 5.99
N ILE A 97 10.60 -3.86 6.55
CA ILE A 97 10.40 -3.57 7.98
C ILE A 97 9.48 -2.36 8.10
N PHE A 98 8.43 -2.48 8.89
CA PHE A 98 7.57 -1.38 9.30
C PHE A 98 7.87 -1.01 10.75
N ALA A 99 8.39 0.21 10.97
CA ALA A 99 8.68 0.72 12.30
C ALA A 99 7.78 1.91 12.61
N GLY A 100 6.99 1.80 13.68
CA GLY A 100 6.14 2.87 14.19
C GLY A 100 6.53 3.23 15.62
N GLN A 101 6.34 4.48 16.00
CA GLN A 101 6.41 4.90 17.40
C GLN A 101 5.13 4.44 18.09
N ARG A 102 5.23 3.57 19.10
CA ARG A 102 4.10 3.18 19.94
C ARG A 102 4.06 4.13 21.14
N GLN A 103 2.99 4.90 21.30
CA GLN A 103 2.73 5.57 22.57
C GLN A 103 2.15 4.54 23.55
N GLU A 104 2.91 4.19 24.57
CA GLU A 104 2.35 3.50 25.74
C GLU A 104 1.41 4.47 26.46
N LEU A 105 0.14 4.11 26.53
CA LEU A 105 -0.78 4.74 27.46
C LEU A 105 -0.35 4.30 28.85
N GLN A 106 0.29 5.19 29.61
CA GLN A 106 0.48 4.98 31.05
C GLN A 106 -0.90 4.98 31.70
N VAL A 107 -1.46 3.79 31.91
CA VAL A 107 -2.65 3.62 32.76
C VAL A 107 -2.17 3.82 34.20
N ASN A 108 -2.16 5.07 34.65
CA ASN A 108 -1.93 5.40 36.05
C ASN A 108 -3.12 4.85 36.87
N SER A 109 -2.97 3.64 37.41
CA SER A 109 -3.76 3.16 38.54
C SER A 109 -3.37 3.97 39.78
N GLY A 110 -3.83 5.22 39.83
CA GLY A 110 -3.51 6.19 40.87
C GLY A 110 -4.30 7.48 40.68
N ARG A 111 -5.37 7.62 41.48
CA ARG A 111 -6.17 8.82 41.79
C ARG A 111 -5.95 10.05 40.90
N VAL A 112 -6.94 10.33 40.06
CA VAL A 112 -7.02 11.50 39.18
C VAL A 112 -7.14 12.78 40.03
N ASN A 113 -6.15 13.68 39.96
CA ASN A 113 -6.29 15.06 40.42
C ASN A 113 -6.74 15.92 39.22
N GLY A 114 -7.83 16.66 39.39
CA GLY A 114 -8.65 17.29 38.34
C GLY A 114 -8.04 18.43 37.50
N ASN A 115 -6.72 18.54 37.37
CA ASN A 115 -6.07 19.65 36.65
C ASN A 115 -5.18 19.22 35.46
N GLN A 116 -5.23 17.97 35.00
CA GLN A 116 -4.36 17.49 33.91
C GLN A 116 -5.04 17.29 32.55
N LEU A 117 -6.34 17.56 32.39
CA LEU A 117 -7.06 17.27 31.14
C LEU A 117 -7.08 18.41 30.09
N LEU A 118 -6.35 19.51 30.28
CA LEU A 118 -6.44 20.70 29.41
C LEU A 118 -5.18 21.03 28.58
N LYS A 119 -4.32 20.05 28.26
CA LYS A 119 -3.16 20.27 27.36
C LYS A 119 -3.18 19.46 26.05
N ARG A 120 -4.36 19.10 25.55
CA ARG A 120 -4.52 18.38 24.28
C ARG A 120 -5.25 19.16 23.19
N VAL A 121 -5.07 20.49 23.13
CA VAL A 121 -5.41 21.28 21.93
C VAL A 121 -4.45 22.47 21.84
N GLN A 122 -3.27 22.31 21.23
CA GLN A 122 -2.54 23.38 20.56
C GLN A 122 -1.48 22.75 19.64
N TYR A 123 -1.72 22.90 18.33
CA TYR A 123 -0.89 22.70 17.12
C TYR A 123 -0.36 21.29 16.80
#